data_AF-A0A142XBX5-F1
#
_entry.id   AF-A0A142XBX5-F1
#
_cell.length_a   1.000
_cell.length_b   1.000
_cell.length_c   1.000
_cell.angle_alpha   90.00
_cell.angle_beta   90.00
_cell.angle_gamma   90.00
#
_symmetry.space_group_name_H-M   'P 1'
#
loop_
_entity.id
_entity.type
_entity.pdbx_description
1 polymer ?
#
loop_
_entity_poly.entity_id
_entity_poly.type
_entity_poly.pdbx_seq_one_letter_code
_entity_poly.pdbx_strand_id
1 'polypeptide(L)'
;MRRLRMMMLACGVFASVPAFGASPDPKALEIPAQDLSKARELVRRMGNENYRDREDAQGELAKMGRSAKQALVEATTTETDPEIRARATRLLPKAEADDLKARVDTFLEDKDGKFDHDLPGLKMFRKNLGATPKARELYVEILKSPYNLEMFAAMDRGSVEGGRAVSDRRNNLFSDMIQRNGFGGARPTPPKQPSLADIAAVLLGECEIPHELIPRTTIQWNQVSGVTLLQQSGAAMTALNGTGAHAEIFKTVVGKWLGTRDDPQDLAQLVYLLSNGNLKQFPESATLLRRITLLDTVPGYAKGQALIYLIQQRAKEEAPLLKAIMKNEVRVGDYPGVFKKGENPDKLTTVGSDGMVTQVWFQRNLNGGVADTHTVTLRDVAFAFLITQSGQNMKDYGFETQPNSNFTPTPAGLGQYAFTSEEKRSAAFVKFGWYQLKDNLKRPAKDLILPIKPGK
;
A
#
# COMPACT_ATOMS: atom_id res chain seq x y z
N MET A 1 -20.88 65.42 49.18
CA MET A 1 -19.72 64.70 48.61
C MET A 1 -20.14 63.98 47.33
N ARG A 2 -19.92 64.60 46.16
CA ARG A 2 -20.15 63.99 44.84
C ARG A 2 -18.83 64.01 44.08
N ARG A 3 -18.29 62.84 43.73
CA ARG A 3 -17.06 62.71 42.94
C ARG A 3 -17.41 62.47 41.48
N LEU A 4 -16.85 63.34 40.66
CA LEU A 4 -16.76 63.32 39.21
C LEU A 4 -15.91 62.11 38.76
N ARG A 5 -16.38 61.33 37.78
CA ARG A 5 -15.52 60.45 36.98
C ARG A 5 -15.85 60.63 35.51
N MET A 6 -14.90 61.27 34.84
CA MET A 6 -14.81 61.51 33.41
C MET A 6 -14.19 60.25 32.79
N MET A 7 -14.85 59.63 31.81
CA MET A 7 -14.36 58.46 31.09
C MET A 7 -14.02 58.92 29.67
N MET A 8 -12.73 59.03 29.36
CA MET A 8 -12.25 59.27 27.99
C MET A 8 -12.32 57.97 27.19
N LEU A 9 -13.05 58.02 26.08
CA LEU A 9 -13.09 57.00 25.05
C LEU A 9 -12.01 57.32 24.01
N ALA A 10 -10.91 56.56 23.99
CA ALA A 10 -9.89 56.65 22.95
C ALA A 10 -10.17 55.57 21.88
N CYS A 11 -10.67 56.02 20.73
CA CYS A 11 -10.79 55.20 19.52
C CYS A 11 -9.39 54.92 18.94
N GLY A 12 -8.87 53.72 19.19
CA GLY A 12 -7.71 53.20 18.48
C GLY A 12 -8.13 52.57 17.15
N VAL A 13 -7.86 53.26 16.04
CA VAL A 13 -7.90 52.68 14.69
C VAL A 13 -6.73 51.71 14.57
N PHE A 14 -6.98 50.42 14.77
CA PHE A 14 -6.04 49.39 14.33
C PHE A 14 -6.05 49.36 12.81
N ALA A 15 -4.98 49.86 12.19
CA ALA A 15 -4.68 49.56 10.81
C ALA A 15 -4.47 48.05 10.68
N SER A 16 -5.47 47.36 10.13
CA SER A 16 -5.34 45.99 9.68
C SER A 16 -4.31 45.95 8.55
N VAL A 17 -3.10 45.48 8.87
CA VAL A 17 -2.14 45.10 7.84
C VAL A 17 -2.80 43.94 7.08
N PRO A 18 -3.05 44.06 5.76
CA PRO A 18 -3.58 42.94 5.00
C PRO A 18 -2.56 41.80 5.09
N ALA A 19 -3.01 40.65 5.58
CA ALA A 19 -2.27 39.41 5.44
C ALA A 19 -2.14 39.13 3.94
N PHE A 20 -1.04 39.58 3.34
CA PHE A 20 -0.68 39.15 1.99
C PHE A 20 -0.50 37.64 2.05
N GLY A 21 -1.48 36.89 1.53
CA GLY A 21 -1.37 35.45 1.37
C GLY A 21 -0.14 35.11 0.53
N ALA A 22 0.43 33.92 0.76
CA ALA A 22 1.56 33.45 -0.02
C ALA A 22 1.22 33.48 -1.53
N SER A 23 2.17 33.86 -2.37
CA SER A 23 1.97 33.76 -3.82
C SER A 23 1.88 32.28 -4.22
N PRO A 24 0.97 31.90 -5.14
CA PRO A 24 0.88 30.54 -5.67
C PRO A 24 2.02 30.19 -6.63
N ASP A 25 2.76 31.19 -7.14
CA ASP A 25 3.89 30.99 -8.06
C ASP A 25 5.18 30.69 -7.27
N PRO A 26 5.81 29.51 -7.44
CA PRO A 26 7.09 29.17 -6.82
C PRO A 26 8.21 30.15 -7.13
N LYS A 27 8.15 30.89 -8.26
CA LYS A 27 9.15 31.91 -8.58
C LYS A 27 9.14 33.08 -7.59
N ALA A 28 8.03 33.31 -6.90
CA ALA A 28 7.97 34.27 -5.80
C ALA A 28 8.84 33.85 -4.59
N LEU A 29 9.31 32.60 -4.56
CA LEU A 29 10.21 32.10 -3.52
C LEU A 29 11.70 32.30 -3.86
N GLU A 30 12.03 32.80 -5.05
CA GLU A 30 13.42 33.11 -5.41
C GLU A 30 14.01 34.12 -4.41
N ILE A 31 15.20 33.78 -3.87
CA ILE A 31 15.90 34.63 -2.91
C ILE A 31 16.60 35.75 -3.70
N PRO A 32 16.34 37.04 -3.39
CA PRO A 32 17.05 38.14 -4.05
C PRO A 32 18.57 38.01 -3.91
N ALA A 33 19.32 38.32 -4.96
CA ALA A 33 20.79 38.22 -4.96
C ALA A 33 21.44 39.03 -3.83
N GLN A 34 20.83 40.14 -3.43
CA GLN A 34 21.26 40.97 -2.32
C GLN A 34 21.18 40.23 -0.97
N ASP A 35 20.09 39.49 -0.73
CA ASP A 35 19.90 38.72 0.51
C ASP A 35 20.89 37.56 0.58
N LEU A 36 21.11 36.87 -0.55
CA LEU A 36 22.10 35.80 -0.63
C LEU A 36 23.53 36.33 -0.37
N SER A 37 23.87 37.48 -0.94
CA SER A 37 25.17 38.14 -0.69
C SER A 37 25.32 38.52 0.78
N LYS A 38 24.26 39.06 1.40
CA LYS A 38 24.25 39.40 2.83
C LYS A 38 24.44 38.15 3.69
N ALA A 39 23.75 37.05 3.36
CA ALA A 39 23.89 35.78 4.08
C ALA A 39 25.32 35.24 4.02
N ARG A 40 25.96 35.24 2.84
CA ARG A 40 27.36 34.81 2.68
C ARG A 40 28.33 35.65 3.50
N GLU A 41 28.09 36.96 3.59
CA GLU A 41 28.94 37.84 4.42
C GLU A 41 28.77 37.55 5.91
N LEU A 42 27.53 37.34 6.37
CA LEU A 42 27.28 36.94 7.75
C LEU A 42 27.90 35.57 8.07
N VAL A 43 27.92 34.63 7.13
CA VAL A 43 28.62 33.34 7.29
C VAL A 43 30.10 33.56 7.56
N ARG A 44 30.78 34.42 6.80
CA ARG A 44 32.20 34.74 7.03
C ARG A 44 32.42 35.36 8.42
N ARG A 45 31.52 36.25 8.85
CA ARG A 45 31.59 36.88 10.18
C ARG A 45 31.42 35.89 11.33
N MET A 46 30.82 34.72 11.11
CA MET A 46 30.78 33.66 12.12
C MET A 46 32.16 33.08 12.46
N GLY A 47 33.19 33.31 11.65
CA GLY A 47 34.59 32.92 11.94
C GLY A 47 35.46 34.06 12.47
N ASN A 48 34.88 35.21 12.82
CA ASN A 48 35.64 36.36 13.33
C ASN A 48 36.27 36.03 14.70
N GLU A 49 37.48 36.51 14.98
CA GLU A 49 38.14 36.32 16.28
C GLU A 49 37.34 36.92 17.46
N ASN A 50 36.61 38.02 17.21
CA ASN A 50 35.75 38.65 18.20
C ASN A 50 34.46 37.85 18.42
N TYR A 51 34.29 37.36 19.65
CA TYR A 51 33.11 36.58 20.04
C TYR A 51 31.79 37.31 19.79
N ARG A 52 31.73 38.63 20.03
CA ARG A 52 30.49 39.40 19.83
C ARG A 52 30.07 39.42 18.37
N ASP A 53 31.02 39.61 17.47
CA ASP A 53 30.76 39.61 16.03
C ASP A 53 30.24 38.24 15.54
N ARG A 54 30.75 37.14 16.11
CA ARG A 54 30.27 35.79 15.80
C ARG A 54 28.82 35.58 16.23
N GLU A 55 28.49 35.95 17.46
CA GLU A 55 27.14 35.79 18.01
C GLU A 55 26.13 36.68 17.28
N ASP A 56 26.50 37.92 16.96
CA ASP A 56 25.65 38.82 16.18
C ASP A 56 25.39 38.27 14.78
N ALA A 57 26.42 37.77 14.10
CA ALA A 57 26.29 37.16 12.78
C ALA A 57 25.39 35.91 12.80
N GLN A 58 25.57 35.04 13.80
CA GLN A 58 24.72 33.86 14.00
C GLN A 58 23.26 34.25 14.25
N GLY A 59 23.03 35.28 15.08
CA GLY A 59 21.70 35.81 15.37
C GLY A 59 21.02 36.38 14.13
N GLU A 60 21.74 37.13 13.29
CA GLU A 60 21.20 37.68 12.04
C GLU A 60 20.88 36.58 11.02
N LEU A 61 21.75 35.58 10.85
CA LEU A 61 21.46 34.42 9.98
C LEU A 61 20.22 33.65 10.46
N ALA A 62 20.06 33.47 11.77
CA ALA A 62 18.89 32.81 12.36
C ALA A 62 17.58 33.59 12.16
N LYS A 63 17.65 34.93 11.99
CA LYS A 63 16.51 35.79 11.65
C LYS A 63 16.20 35.78 10.15
N MET A 64 17.21 35.64 9.29
CA MET A 64 17.04 35.55 7.84
C MET A 64 16.26 34.29 7.41
N GLY A 65 16.31 33.21 8.21
CA GLY A 65 15.53 31.99 7.96
C GLY A 65 15.82 31.39 6.59
N ARG A 66 14.77 31.25 5.75
CA ARG A 66 14.88 30.75 4.37
C ARG A 66 15.98 31.44 3.55
N SER A 67 16.09 32.77 3.64
CA SER A 67 17.04 33.53 2.81
C SER A 67 18.51 33.21 3.10
N ALA A 68 18.80 32.61 4.26
CA ALA A 68 20.15 32.16 4.62
C ALA A 68 20.45 30.72 4.19
N LYS A 69 19.45 29.90 3.83
CA LYS A 69 19.59 28.46 3.59
C LYS A 69 20.73 28.13 2.64
N GLN A 70 20.76 28.75 1.45
CA GLN A 70 21.78 28.45 0.44
C GLN A 70 23.19 28.75 0.95
N ALA A 71 23.40 29.91 1.59
CA ALA A 71 24.70 30.27 2.15
C ALA A 71 25.13 29.31 3.27
N LEU A 72 24.20 28.81 4.08
CA LEU A 72 24.47 27.84 5.13
C LEU A 72 24.84 26.46 4.57
N VAL A 73 24.17 25.99 3.49
CA VAL A 73 24.53 24.72 2.81
C VAL A 73 25.91 24.81 2.16
N GLU A 74 26.22 25.92 1.51
CA GLU A 74 27.57 26.18 0.99
C GLU A 74 28.58 26.11 2.15
N ALA A 75 28.30 26.81 3.26
CA ALA A 75 29.19 26.86 4.41
C ALA A 75 29.51 25.50 5.05
N THR A 76 28.53 24.60 5.16
CA THR A 76 28.76 23.27 5.78
C THR A 76 29.67 22.38 4.94
N THR A 77 29.80 22.65 3.64
CA THR A 77 30.53 21.80 2.69
C THR A 77 31.84 22.42 2.21
N THR A 78 31.93 23.74 2.10
CA THR A 78 33.09 24.42 1.48
C THR A 78 34.01 25.13 2.47
N GLU A 79 33.53 25.49 3.66
CA GLU A 79 34.32 26.29 4.60
C GLU A 79 35.40 25.45 5.30
N THR A 80 36.62 25.97 5.38
CA THR A 80 37.75 25.28 6.03
C THR A 80 37.72 25.44 7.55
N ASP A 81 37.14 26.53 8.05
CA ASP A 81 37.02 26.79 9.49
C ASP A 81 36.00 25.82 10.15
N PRO A 82 36.43 24.96 11.10
CA PRO A 82 35.53 24.07 11.81
C PRO A 82 34.46 24.80 12.64
N GLU A 83 34.72 26.02 13.13
CA GLU A 83 33.73 26.80 13.88
C GLU A 83 32.59 27.25 12.95
N ILE A 84 32.92 27.78 11.77
CA ILE A 84 31.91 28.18 10.76
C ILE A 84 31.06 26.97 10.36
N ARG A 85 31.68 25.82 10.03
CA ARG A 85 30.94 24.60 9.68
C ARG A 85 30.00 24.17 10.80
N ALA A 86 30.51 24.10 12.03
CA ALA A 86 29.71 23.67 13.18
C ALA A 86 28.50 24.58 13.45
N ARG A 87 28.68 25.91 13.33
CA ARG A 87 27.59 26.89 13.49
C ARG A 87 26.59 26.82 12.33
N ALA A 88 27.07 26.71 11.10
CA ALA A 88 26.22 26.54 9.93
C ALA A 88 25.36 25.26 10.05
N THR A 89 25.95 24.13 10.45
CA THR A 89 25.22 22.86 10.70
C THR A 89 24.14 23.00 11.77
N ARG A 90 24.33 23.84 12.80
CA ARG A 90 23.31 24.10 13.82
C ARG A 90 22.16 24.97 13.32
N LEU A 91 22.43 25.93 12.45
CA LEU A 91 21.42 26.85 11.92
C LEU A 91 20.60 26.24 10.77
N LEU A 92 21.23 25.37 9.97
CA LEU A 92 20.66 24.85 8.74
C LEU A 92 19.28 24.18 8.91
N PRO A 93 19.02 23.31 9.91
CA PRO A 93 17.72 22.65 10.04
C PRO A 93 16.54 23.62 10.17
N LYS A 94 16.74 24.75 10.85
CA LYS A 94 15.69 25.78 10.97
C LYS A 94 15.46 26.49 9.62
N ALA A 95 16.54 26.87 8.93
CA ALA A 95 16.43 27.51 7.62
C ALA A 95 15.78 26.58 6.58
N GLU A 96 16.06 25.28 6.64
CA GLU A 96 15.41 24.25 5.82
C GLU A 96 13.92 24.11 6.14
N ALA A 97 13.54 24.12 7.42
CA ALA A 97 12.15 24.08 7.84
C ALA A 97 11.37 25.33 7.37
N ASP A 98 11.98 26.52 7.48
CA ASP A 98 11.39 27.78 7.02
C ASP A 98 11.22 27.79 5.48
N ASP A 99 12.20 27.27 4.73
CA ASP A 99 12.13 27.09 3.28
C ASP A 99 11.02 26.13 2.86
N LEU A 100 10.97 24.95 3.49
CA LEU A 100 9.94 23.95 3.23
C LEU A 100 8.55 24.51 3.54
N LYS A 101 8.40 25.20 4.67
CA LYS A 101 7.14 25.84 5.04
C LYS A 101 6.68 26.82 3.96
N ALA A 102 7.58 27.68 3.47
CA ALA A 102 7.25 28.63 2.41
C ALA A 102 6.82 27.93 1.10
N ARG A 103 7.49 26.84 0.72
CA ARG A 103 7.13 26.02 -0.45
C ARG A 103 5.78 25.34 -0.28
N VAL A 104 5.49 24.80 0.90
CA VAL A 104 4.19 24.20 1.23
C VAL A 104 3.07 25.24 1.21
N ASP A 105 3.31 26.43 1.78
CA ASP A 105 2.33 27.52 1.79
C ASP A 105 2.04 27.99 0.35
N THR A 106 3.05 28.17 -0.49
CA THR A 106 2.88 28.47 -1.94
C THR A 106 2.14 27.37 -2.68
N PHE A 107 2.43 26.10 -2.39
CA PHE A 107 1.72 24.95 -2.96
C PHE A 107 0.24 24.88 -2.56
N LEU A 108 -0.08 25.26 -1.32
CA LEU A 108 -1.46 25.35 -0.83
C LEU A 108 -2.27 26.44 -1.54
N GLU A 109 -1.62 27.55 -1.90
CA GLU A 109 -2.25 28.65 -2.63
C GLU A 109 -2.42 28.36 -4.13
N ASP A 110 -1.64 27.44 -4.71
CA ASP A 110 -1.84 26.94 -6.08
C ASP A 110 -3.04 25.98 -6.18
N LYS A 111 -4.23 26.54 -5.99
CA LYS A 111 -5.52 25.82 -5.97
C LYS A 111 -5.83 25.14 -7.30
N ASP A 112 -5.36 25.71 -8.40
CA ASP A 112 -5.55 25.19 -9.76
C ASP A 112 -4.48 24.16 -10.17
N GLY A 113 -3.41 24.02 -9.38
CA GLY A 113 -2.29 23.13 -9.71
C GLY A 113 -1.54 23.56 -10.98
N LYS A 114 -1.52 24.86 -11.27
CA LYS A 114 -0.96 25.44 -12.50
C LYS A 114 0.56 25.46 -12.50
N PHE A 115 1.17 25.50 -11.33
CA PHE A 115 2.61 25.64 -11.18
C PHE A 115 3.30 24.29 -10.90
N ASP A 116 4.55 24.19 -11.35
CA ASP A 116 5.44 23.10 -10.96
C ASP A 116 6.15 23.48 -9.67
N HIS A 117 5.80 22.79 -8.59
CA HIS A 117 6.40 23.04 -7.28
C HIS A 117 7.53 22.05 -7.09
N ASP A 118 8.70 22.56 -6.75
CA ASP A 118 9.76 21.72 -6.22
C ASP A 118 9.30 21.29 -4.81
N LEU A 119 8.79 20.07 -4.64
CA LEU A 119 8.46 19.47 -3.34
C LEU A 119 8.74 17.95 -3.41
N PRO A 120 9.33 17.35 -2.36
CA PRO A 120 9.73 15.94 -2.39
C PRO A 120 8.59 14.97 -2.70
N GLY A 121 8.75 14.15 -3.73
CA GLY A 121 7.78 13.14 -4.14
C GLY A 121 6.49 13.70 -4.76
N LEU A 122 6.39 15.02 -5.02
CA LEU A 122 5.15 15.63 -5.53
C LEU A 122 4.75 15.07 -6.90
N LYS A 123 5.72 14.78 -7.78
CA LYS A 123 5.47 14.21 -9.11
C LYS A 123 4.82 12.83 -9.01
N MET A 124 5.37 11.95 -8.17
CA MET A 124 4.80 10.63 -7.87
C MET A 124 3.41 10.78 -7.22
N PHE A 125 3.25 11.70 -6.28
CA PHE A 125 1.98 11.94 -5.61
C PHE A 125 0.88 12.35 -6.60
N ARG A 126 1.16 13.36 -7.45
CA ARG A 126 0.23 13.84 -8.50
C ARG A 126 -0.08 12.76 -9.53
N LYS A 127 0.90 11.93 -9.92
CA LYS A 127 0.69 10.79 -10.83
C LYS A 127 -0.33 9.79 -10.25
N ASN A 128 -0.29 9.54 -8.95
CA ASN A 128 -1.14 8.54 -8.31
C ASN A 128 -2.52 9.07 -7.91
N LEU A 129 -2.60 10.32 -7.43
CA LEU A 129 -3.80 10.89 -6.80
C LEU A 129 -4.37 12.15 -7.49
N GLY A 130 -3.67 12.68 -8.48
CA GLY A 130 -4.03 13.95 -9.14
C GLY A 130 -3.78 15.18 -8.28
N ALA A 131 -4.38 16.31 -8.67
CA ALA A 131 -4.22 17.61 -8.02
C ALA A 131 -5.52 18.09 -7.33
N THR A 132 -6.33 17.17 -6.82
CA THR A 132 -7.58 17.53 -6.13
C THR A 132 -7.32 18.21 -4.78
N PRO A 133 -8.23 19.04 -4.25
CA PRO A 133 -8.06 19.67 -2.94
C PRO A 133 -7.79 18.66 -1.81
N LYS A 134 -8.56 17.56 -1.75
CA LYS A 134 -8.36 16.51 -0.73
C LYS A 134 -7.00 15.80 -0.86
N ALA A 135 -6.51 15.61 -2.09
CA ALA A 135 -5.17 15.06 -2.33
C ALA A 135 -4.09 16.05 -1.88
N ARG A 136 -4.26 17.34 -2.18
CA ARG A 136 -3.34 18.40 -1.72
C ARG A 136 -3.21 18.41 -0.20
N GLU A 137 -4.33 18.38 0.51
CA GLU A 137 -4.35 18.37 1.98
C GLU A 137 -3.65 17.13 2.55
N LEU A 138 -3.93 15.94 2.00
CA LEU A 138 -3.25 14.71 2.43
C LEU A 138 -1.73 14.80 2.19
N TYR A 139 -1.30 15.33 1.04
CA TYR A 139 0.12 15.51 0.75
C TYR A 139 0.80 16.42 1.79
N VAL A 140 0.17 17.55 2.12
CA VAL A 140 0.69 18.45 3.15
C VAL A 140 0.75 17.76 4.52
N GLU A 141 -0.24 16.95 4.87
CA GLU A 141 -0.20 16.16 6.11
C GLU A 141 0.96 15.15 6.12
N ILE A 142 1.23 14.51 4.98
CA ILE A 142 2.37 13.59 4.82
C ILE A 142 3.70 14.32 5.08
N LEU A 143 3.87 15.52 4.52
CA LEU A 143 5.10 16.32 4.65
C LEU A 143 5.37 16.85 6.05
N LYS A 144 4.39 16.87 6.96
CA LYS A 144 4.61 17.26 8.36
C LYS A 144 5.53 16.30 9.12
N SER A 145 5.64 15.06 8.65
CA SER A 145 6.56 14.07 9.21
C SER A 145 7.92 14.17 8.52
N PRO A 146 9.02 14.51 9.24
CA PRO A 146 10.34 14.61 8.63
C PRO A 146 10.79 13.28 8.00
N TYR A 147 10.38 12.15 8.58
CA TYR A 147 10.69 10.82 8.05
C TYR A 147 9.97 10.52 6.73
N ASN A 148 8.74 11.00 6.53
CA ASN A 148 8.05 10.83 5.25
C ASN A 148 8.67 11.74 4.19
N LEU A 149 9.07 12.95 4.58
CA LEU A 149 9.76 13.89 3.69
C LEU A 149 11.09 13.31 3.21
N GLU A 150 11.90 12.77 4.11
CA GLU A 150 13.18 12.13 3.77
C GLU A 150 12.97 10.94 2.84
N MET A 151 11.94 10.11 3.10
CA MET A 151 11.58 9.00 2.24
C MET A 151 11.20 9.46 0.83
N PHE A 152 10.34 10.48 0.70
CA PHE A 152 9.96 11.02 -0.60
C PHE A 152 11.14 11.67 -1.33
N ALA A 153 12.02 12.37 -0.62
CA ALA A 153 13.24 12.93 -1.20
C ALA A 153 14.20 11.83 -1.69
N ALA A 154 14.29 10.70 -0.98
CA ALA A 154 15.07 9.54 -1.43
C ALA A 154 14.47 8.88 -2.68
N MET A 155 13.15 8.83 -2.77
CA MET A 155 12.47 8.34 -3.98
C MET A 155 12.76 9.20 -5.21
N ASP A 156 12.84 10.52 -5.06
CA ASP A 156 13.19 11.43 -6.16
C ASP A 156 14.63 11.22 -6.66
N ARG A 157 15.54 10.68 -5.83
CA ARG A 157 16.92 10.36 -6.21
C ARG A 157 17.05 9.03 -6.96
N GLY A 158 16.04 8.17 -6.90
CA GLY A 158 15.98 6.94 -7.69
C GLY A 158 15.36 5.76 -6.94
N SER A 159 15.03 4.70 -7.68
CA SER A 159 14.27 3.57 -7.16
C SER A 159 15.02 2.74 -6.11
N VAL A 160 16.35 2.66 -6.20
CA VAL A 160 17.17 1.89 -5.24
C VAL A 160 17.24 2.61 -3.88
N GLU A 161 17.50 3.92 -3.87
CA GLU A 161 17.48 4.70 -2.63
C GLU A 161 16.07 4.82 -2.06
N GLY A 162 15.08 5.09 -2.93
CA GLY A 162 13.67 5.13 -2.56
C GLY A 162 13.21 3.81 -1.93
N GLY A 163 13.58 2.67 -2.52
CA GLY A 163 13.22 1.36 -1.98
C GLY A 163 13.78 1.08 -0.59
N ARG A 164 15.04 1.46 -0.33
CA ARG A 164 15.63 1.41 1.02
C ARG A 164 14.87 2.31 1.99
N ALA A 165 14.60 3.56 1.60
CA ALA A 165 13.89 4.50 2.46
C ALA A 165 12.45 4.07 2.77
N VAL A 166 11.73 3.46 1.82
CA VAL A 166 10.41 2.87 2.03
C VAL A 166 10.49 1.71 3.03
N SER A 167 11.47 0.81 2.87
CA SER A 167 11.71 -0.28 3.82
C SER A 167 12.00 0.24 5.23
N ASP A 168 12.89 1.23 5.36
CA ASP A 168 13.27 1.81 6.66
C ASP A 168 12.08 2.52 7.31
N ARG A 169 11.29 3.26 6.53
CA ARG A 169 10.09 3.91 7.04
C ARG A 169 9.09 2.89 7.57
N ARG A 170 8.83 1.83 6.81
CA ARG A 170 7.96 0.73 7.19
C ARG A 170 8.41 0.06 8.49
N ASN A 171 9.71 -0.19 8.64
CA ASN A 171 10.30 -0.78 9.84
C ASN A 171 10.17 0.10 11.08
N ASN A 172 10.38 1.39 10.91
CA ASN A 172 10.26 2.37 11.99
C ASN A 172 8.80 2.44 12.48
N LEU A 173 7.84 2.52 11.56
CA LEU A 173 6.42 2.52 11.93
C LEU A 173 6.00 1.23 12.65
N PHE A 174 6.41 0.06 12.15
CA PHE A 174 6.10 -1.21 12.79
C PHE A 174 6.77 -1.36 14.16
N SER A 175 8.02 -0.92 14.28
CA SER A 175 8.75 -0.88 15.55
C SER A 175 8.08 -0.02 16.59
N ASP A 176 7.52 1.12 16.19
CA ASP A 176 6.77 2.03 17.05
C ASP A 176 5.44 1.40 17.51
N MET A 177 4.82 0.57 16.66
CA MET A 177 3.54 -0.10 16.96
C MET A 177 3.67 -1.24 17.95
N ILE A 178 4.84 -1.90 18.02
CA ILE A 178 5.04 -3.04 18.90
C ILE A 178 5.53 -2.55 20.27
N GLN A 179 4.88 -3.04 21.33
CA GLN A 179 5.37 -2.87 22.68
C GLN A 179 6.73 -3.58 22.83
N ARG A 180 7.78 -2.80 23.08
CA ARG A 180 9.10 -3.34 23.39
C ARG A 180 9.15 -3.65 24.89
N ASN A 181 9.17 -4.93 25.23
CA ASN A 181 9.52 -5.35 26.59
C ASN A 181 10.94 -4.86 26.88
N GLY A 182 11.08 -3.98 27.86
CA GLY A 182 12.39 -3.46 28.25
C GLY A 182 13.31 -4.59 28.69
N PHE A 183 14.49 -4.65 28.10
CA PHE A 183 15.53 -5.58 28.55
C PHE A 183 16.09 -5.08 29.89
N GLY A 184 16.29 -5.98 30.86
CA GLY A 184 16.93 -5.65 32.13
C GLY A 184 16.13 -4.73 33.07
N GLY A 185 14.79 -4.81 33.06
CA GLY A 185 13.95 -4.04 34.00
C GLY A 185 13.64 -2.60 33.55
N ALA A 186 14.04 -2.21 32.33
CA ALA A 186 13.59 -0.95 31.74
C ALA A 186 12.06 -0.95 31.56
N ARG A 187 11.42 0.20 31.81
CA ARG A 187 9.97 0.34 31.63
C ARG A 187 9.60 0.11 30.16
N PRO A 188 8.55 -0.67 29.86
CA PRO A 188 8.07 -0.84 28.50
C PRO A 188 7.75 0.53 27.89
N THR A 189 8.26 0.81 26.70
CA THR A 189 7.82 1.98 25.93
C THR A 189 6.41 1.70 25.42
N PRO A 190 5.42 2.58 25.66
CA PRO A 190 4.08 2.37 25.15
C PRO A 190 4.11 2.38 23.62
N PRO A 191 3.31 1.51 22.97
CA PRO A 191 3.23 1.48 21.52
C PRO A 191 2.67 2.81 21.00
N LYS A 192 3.30 3.34 19.96
CA LYS A 192 2.88 4.55 19.26
C LYS A 192 2.21 4.15 17.95
N GLN A 193 0.96 4.55 17.80
CA GLN A 193 0.21 4.29 16.57
C GLN A 193 0.65 5.23 15.44
N PRO A 194 0.84 4.73 14.21
CA PRO A 194 1.16 5.55 13.05
C PRO A 194 -0.03 6.43 12.67
N SER A 195 0.23 7.63 12.18
CA SER A 195 -0.82 8.47 11.62
C SER A 195 -1.33 7.91 10.29
N LEU A 196 -2.51 8.35 9.85
CA LEU A 196 -3.03 7.98 8.52
C LEU A 196 -2.09 8.42 7.40
N ALA A 197 -1.47 9.59 7.54
CA ALA A 197 -0.51 10.14 6.59
C ALA A 197 0.76 9.28 6.50
N ASP A 198 1.25 8.75 7.62
CA ASP A 198 2.39 7.83 7.62
C ASP A 198 2.11 6.55 6.84
N ILE A 199 0.93 5.97 7.03
CA ILE A 199 0.52 4.79 6.27
C ILE A 199 0.37 5.14 4.78
N ALA A 200 -0.31 6.25 4.47
CA ALA A 200 -0.50 6.70 3.09
C ALA A 200 0.84 6.91 2.36
N ALA A 201 1.83 7.49 3.03
CA ALA A 201 3.16 7.72 2.48
C ALA A 201 3.84 6.40 2.08
N VAL A 202 3.83 5.40 2.96
CA VAL A 202 4.43 4.08 2.68
C VAL A 202 3.71 3.40 1.53
N LEU A 203 2.37 3.38 1.51
CA LEU A 203 1.61 2.73 0.45
C LEU A 203 1.86 3.41 -0.91
N LEU A 204 1.94 4.75 -0.95
CA LEU A 204 2.32 5.48 -2.16
C LEU A 204 3.75 5.18 -2.61
N GLY A 205 4.68 5.05 -1.67
CA GLY A 205 6.04 4.59 -1.93
C GLY A 205 6.07 3.23 -2.61
N GLU A 206 5.31 2.27 -2.07
CA GLU A 206 5.19 0.92 -2.63
C GLU A 206 4.41 0.87 -3.96
N CYS A 207 3.59 1.87 -4.30
CA CYS A 207 2.98 1.97 -5.63
C CYS A 207 4.01 2.29 -6.72
N GLU A 208 5.02 3.10 -6.39
CA GLU A 208 5.99 3.60 -7.36
C GLU A 208 7.22 2.71 -7.46
N ILE A 209 7.68 2.16 -6.33
CA ILE A 209 8.89 1.34 -6.29
C ILE A 209 8.50 -0.15 -6.40
N PRO A 210 9.04 -0.89 -7.41
CA PRO A 210 8.86 -2.33 -7.51
C PRO A 210 9.29 -3.06 -6.24
N HIS A 211 8.55 -4.09 -5.84
CA HIS A 211 8.78 -4.78 -4.58
C HIS A 211 10.18 -5.44 -4.51
N GLU A 212 10.77 -5.80 -5.65
CA GLU A 212 12.11 -6.37 -5.75
C GLU A 212 13.21 -5.37 -5.31
N LEU A 213 12.92 -4.07 -5.38
CA LEU A 213 13.83 -2.99 -4.98
C LEU A 213 13.59 -2.49 -3.55
N ILE A 214 12.55 -2.98 -2.87
CA ILE A 214 12.25 -2.65 -1.48
C ILE A 214 12.83 -3.78 -0.60
N PRO A 215 13.92 -3.54 0.14
CA PRO A 215 14.50 -4.56 1.00
C PRO A 215 13.46 -5.14 1.96
N ARG A 216 13.55 -6.46 2.18
CA ARG A 216 12.74 -7.13 3.18
C ARG A 216 13.52 -7.22 4.47
N THR A 217 12.85 -6.84 5.53
CA THR A 217 13.40 -6.76 6.87
C THR A 217 12.47 -7.52 7.78
N THR A 218 13.06 -8.44 8.55
CA THR A 218 12.34 -9.20 9.55
C THR A 218 12.55 -8.54 10.91
N ILE A 219 11.47 -8.05 11.50
CA ILE A 219 11.47 -7.52 12.87
C ILE A 219 10.75 -8.53 13.73
N GLN A 220 11.42 -9.05 14.76
CA GLN A 220 10.86 -10.08 15.66
C GLN A 220 10.23 -11.26 14.90
N TRP A 221 10.94 -11.76 13.89
CA TRP A 221 10.49 -12.89 13.04
C TRP A 221 9.31 -12.59 12.10
N ASN A 222 8.77 -11.37 12.13
CA ASN A 222 7.70 -10.95 11.23
C ASN A 222 8.29 -10.16 10.05
N GLN A 223 7.91 -10.56 8.84
CA GLN A 223 8.14 -9.74 7.66
C GLN A 223 7.17 -8.56 7.69
N VAL A 224 7.71 -7.34 7.73
CA VAL A 224 6.89 -6.14 7.71
C VAL A 224 6.59 -5.80 6.25
N SER A 225 5.32 -5.62 5.90
CA SER A 225 4.89 -5.14 4.58
C SER A 225 3.81 -4.06 4.70
N GLY A 226 3.49 -3.38 3.60
CA GLY A 226 2.33 -2.49 3.53
C GLY A 226 1.03 -3.16 3.97
N VAL A 227 0.88 -4.47 3.72
CA VAL A 227 -0.27 -5.27 4.16
C VAL A 227 -0.37 -5.30 5.69
N THR A 228 0.76 -5.57 6.37
CA THR A 228 0.83 -5.62 7.83
C THR A 228 0.51 -4.26 8.45
N LEU A 229 1.09 -3.19 7.90
CA LEU A 229 0.83 -1.83 8.38
C LEU A 229 -0.64 -1.41 8.19
N LEU A 230 -1.24 -1.76 7.05
CA LEU A 230 -2.65 -1.47 6.76
C LEU A 230 -3.56 -2.18 7.75
N GLN A 231 -3.28 -3.45 8.07
CA GLN A 231 -4.09 -4.26 8.98
C GLN A 231 -3.99 -3.80 10.44
N GLN A 232 -2.79 -3.43 10.89
CA GLN A 232 -2.53 -3.14 12.29
C GLN A 232 -2.75 -1.66 12.66
N SER A 233 -2.84 -0.75 11.68
CA SER A 233 -3.09 0.68 11.93
C SER A 233 -4.57 0.96 12.17
N GLY A 234 -4.91 1.38 13.40
CA GLY A 234 -6.26 1.81 13.75
C GLY A 234 -6.74 3.02 12.92
N ALA A 235 -5.85 3.95 12.58
CA ALA A 235 -6.15 5.10 11.74
C ALA A 235 -6.51 4.68 10.31
N ALA A 236 -5.74 3.76 9.71
CA ALA A 236 -6.02 3.24 8.39
C ALA A 236 -7.35 2.47 8.34
N MET A 237 -7.62 1.63 9.35
CA MET A 237 -8.89 0.90 9.44
C MET A 237 -10.09 1.84 9.60
N THR A 238 -9.94 2.92 10.39
CA THR A 238 -10.98 3.96 10.54
C THR A 238 -11.27 4.67 9.21
N ALA A 239 -10.22 5.03 8.46
CA ALA A 239 -10.34 5.63 7.13
C ALA A 239 -10.99 4.68 6.12
N LEU A 240 -10.66 3.38 6.15
CA LEU A 240 -11.28 2.36 5.29
C LEU A 240 -12.78 2.18 5.59
N ASN A 241 -13.20 2.38 6.84
CA ASN A 241 -14.62 2.43 7.22
C ASN A 241 -15.33 3.71 6.73
N GLY A 242 -14.62 4.66 6.14
CA GLY A 242 -15.16 5.93 5.66
C GLY A 242 -15.17 7.04 6.69
N THR A 243 -14.47 6.87 7.81
CA THR A 243 -14.45 7.83 8.92
C THR A 243 -13.10 8.52 9.03
N GLY A 244 -13.11 9.80 9.42
CA GLY A 244 -11.90 10.57 9.68
C GLY A 244 -11.47 11.50 8.53
N ALA A 245 -10.55 12.41 8.85
CA ALA A 245 -9.96 13.30 7.86
C ALA A 245 -9.23 12.46 6.79
N HIS A 246 -9.38 12.85 5.52
CA HIS A 246 -8.79 12.17 4.36
C HIS A 246 -9.28 10.75 4.06
N ALA A 247 -10.34 10.24 4.70
CA ALA A 247 -10.82 8.87 4.49
C ALA A 247 -11.07 8.50 3.01
N GLU A 248 -11.74 9.39 2.26
CA GLU A 248 -12.02 9.16 0.83
C GLU A 248 -10.75 9.09 -0.03
N ILE A 249 -9.82 10.03 0.16
CA ILE A 249 -8.59 10.04 -0.62
C ILE A 249 -7.67 8.90 -0.21
N PHE A 250 -7.70 8.49 1.07
CA PHE A 250 -6.98 7.31 1.55
C PHE A 250 -7.51 6.02 0.92
N LYS A 251 -8.83 5.88 0.73
CA LYS A 251 -9.38 4.77 -0.06
C LYS A 251 -8.80 4.79 -1.48
N THR A 252 -8.66 5.95 -2.11
CA THR A 252 -8.02 6.04 -3.43
C THR A 252 -6.56 5.56 -3.40
N VAL A 253 -5.78 5.93 -2.37
CA VAL A 253 -4.42 5.40 -2.14
C VAL A 253 -4.43 3.88 -2.06
N VAL A 254 -5.33 3.30 -1.24
CA VAL A 254 -5.42 1.85 -1.04
C VAL A 254 -5.82 1.14 -2.33
N GLY A 255 -6.78 1.66 -3.10
CA GLY A 255 -7.17 1.08 -4.39
C GLY A 255 -6.01 1.05 -5.39
N LYS A 256 -5.27 2.16 -5.51
CA LYS A 256 -4.05 2.23 -6.33
C LYS A 256 -3.00 1.23 -5.87
N TRP A 257 -2.75 1.18 -4.56
CA TRP A 257 -1.79 0.25 -3.97
C TRP A 257 -2.16 -1.21 -4.23
N LEU A 258 -3.42 -1.59 -4.01
CA LEU A 258 -3.95 -2.91 -4.35
C LEU A 258 -3.69 -3.25 -5.82
N GLY A 259 -3.99 -2.34 -6.74
CA GLY A 259 -3.76 -2.54 -8.18
C GLY A 259 -2.30 -2.83 -8.58
N THR A 260 -1.33 -2.46 -7.72
CA THR A 260 0.10 -2.70 -7.98
C THR A 260 0.65 -3.99 -7.36
N ARG A 261 -0.07 -4.68 -6.48
CA ARG A 261 0.47 -5.79 -5.67
C ARG A 261 0.80 -7.03 -6.48
N ASP A 262 2.08 -7.35 -6.65
CA ASP A 262 2.53 -8.56 -7.33
C ASP A 262 3.53 -9.41 -6.50
N ASP A 263 3.91 -8.96 -5.31
CA ASP A 263 4.73 -9.75 -4.38
C ASP A 263 3.97 -10.98 -3.87
N PRO A 264 4.47 -12.21 -4.08
CA PRO A 264 3.83 -13.43 -3.62
C PRO A 264 3.53 -13.50 -2.11
N GLN A 265 4.38 -12.91 -1.26
CA GLN A 265 4.15 -12.91 0.19
C GLN A 265 3.03 -11.94 0.58
N ASP A 266 3.04 -10.72 0.04
CA ASP A 266 1.95 -9.77 0.22
C ASP A 266 0.62 -10.33 -0.29
N LEU A 267 0.64 -10.97 -1.47
CA LEU A 267 -0.52 -11.64 -2.05
C LEU A 267 -1.08 -12.74 -1.13
N ALA A 268 -0.20 -13.54 -0.52
CA ALA A 268 -0.60 -14.58 0.43
C ALA A 268 -1.20 -14.00 1.72
N GLN A 269 -0.74 -12.84 2.20
CA GLN A 269 -1.32 -12.16 3.36
C GLN A 269 -2.64 -11.47 3.02
N LEU A 270 -2.72 -10.83 1.83
CA LEU A 270 -3.87 -10.05 1.38
C LEU A 270 -5.13 -10.89 1.21
N VAL A 271 -5.00 -12.20 0.91
CA VAL A 271 -6.16 -13.07 0.66
C VAL A 271 -7.22 -12.99 1.77
N TYR A 272 -6.80 -12.85 3.03
CA TYR A 272 -7.72 -12.74 4.18
C TYR A 272 -8.36 -11.35 4.30
N LEU A 273 -7.65 -10.28 3.93
CA LEU A 273 -8.19 -8.93 3.96
C LEU A 273 -9.18 -8.67 2.81
N LEU A 274 -8.95 -9.32 1.66
CA LEU A 274 -9.81 -9.25 0.48
C LEU A 274 -11.15 -10.00 0.66
N SER A 275 -11.24 -10.86 1.66
CA SER A 275 -12.43 -11.70 1.89
C SER A 275 -13.33 -11.22 3.02
N ASN A 276 -12.72 -10.95 4.17
CA ASN A 276 -13.42 -10.67 5.43
C ASN A 276 -13.27 -9.21 5.86
N GLY A 277 -12.54 -8.40 5.08
CA GLY A 277 -12.23 -7.02 5.42
C GLY A 277 -12.86 -6.00 4.48
N ASN A 278 -12.61 -4.73 4.83
CA ASN A 278 -13.01 -3.57 4.05
C ASN A 278 -12.40 -3.54 2.64
N LEU A 279 -11.38 -4.37 2.37
CA LEU A 279 -10.77 -4.42 1.06
C LEU A 279 -11.67 -5.11 0.04
N LYS A 280 -12.61 -5.97 0.46
CA LYS A 280 -13.56 -6.64 -0.43
C LYS A 280 -14.37 -5.66 -1.32
N GLN A 281 -14.62 -4.44 -0.85
CA GLN A 281 -15.42 -3.45 -1.57
C GLN A 281 -14.67 -2.77 -2.73
N PHE A 282 -13.35 -2.96 -2.84
CA PHE A 282 -12.53 -2.35 -3.88
C PHE A 282 -12.70 -3.10 -5.21
N PRO A 283 -12.82 -2.38 -6.36
CA PRO A 283 -12.87 -3.01 -7.68
C PRO A 283 -11.67 -3.91 -7.97
N GLU A 284 -10.50 -3.55 -7.46
CA GLU A 284 -9.24 -4.27 -7.64
C GLU A 284 -9.22 -5.65 -6.96
N SER A 285 -10.10 -5.88 -5.98
CA SER A 285 -10.09 -7.07 -5.14
C SER A 285 -10.36 -8.36 -5.91
N ALA A 286 -11.29 -8.32 -6.87
CA ALA A 286 -11.55 -9.49 -7.71
C ALA A 286 -10.33 -9.83 -8.59
N THR A 287 -9.71 -8.83 -9.20
CA THR A 287 -8.49 -9.00 -10.01
C THR A 287 -7.34 -9.55 -9.17
N LEU A 288 -7.17 -9.05 -7.94
CA LEU A 288 -6.15 -9.58 -7.02
C LEU A 288 -6.44 -11.01 -6.59
N LEU A 289 -7.68 -11.37 -6.25
CA LEU A 289 -7.98 -12.76 -5.90
C LEU A 289 -7.71 -13.70 -7.09
N ARG A 290 -7.98 -13.27 -8.34
CA ARG A 290 -7.61 -14.05 -9.54
C ARG A 290 -6.09 -14.16 -9.67
N ARG A 291 -5.36 -13.06 -9.42
CA ARG A 291 -3.89 -13.06 -9.41
C ARG A 291 -3.32 -14.01 -8.36
N ILE A 292 -3.82 -13.97 -7.13
CA ILE A 292 -3.44 -14.87 -6.04
C ILE A 292 -3.69 -16.32 -6.48
N THR A 293 -4.83 -16.61 -7.11
CA THR A 293 -5.18 -17.96 -7.57
C THR A 293 -4.26 -18.47 -8.68
N LEU A 294 -3.87 -17.61 -9.62
CA LEU A 294 -3.20 -18.02 -10.87
C LEU A 294 -1.67 -17.94 -10.84
N LEU A 295 -1.06 -17.15 -9.95
CA LEU A 295 0.40 -16.99 -9.92
C LEU A 295 1.09 -18.18 -9.24
N ASP A 296 1.99 -18.86 -9.94
CA ASP A 296 2.72 -20.04 -9.45
C ASP A 296 3.60 -19.81 -8.23
N THR A 297 4.03 -18.58 -8.01
CA THR A 297 4.83 -18.18 -6.86
C THR A 297 4.03 -18.05 -5.57
N VAL A 298 2.70 -18.04 -5.64
CA VAL A 298 1.82 -17.92 -4.48
C VAL A 298 1.59 -19.30 -3.83
N PRO A 299 1.73 -19.42 -2.50
CA PRO A 299 1.47 -20.68 -1.79
C PRO A 299 0.06 -21.24 -2.05
N GLY A 300 -0.04 -22.56 -2.22
CA GLY A 300 -1.29 -23.21 -2.59
C GLY A 300 -2.45 -22.97 -1.61
N TYR A 301 -2.19 -22.84 -0.30
CA TYR A 301 -3.24 -22.51 0.67
C TYR A 301 -3.89 -21.15 0.36
N ALA A 302 -3.09 -20.14 -0.03
CA ALA A 302 -3.58 -18.82 -0.38
C ALA A 302 -4.33 -18.86 -1.73
N LYS A 303 -3.84 -19.65 -2.69
CA LYS A 303 -4.57 -19.92 -3.95
C LYS A 303 -5.96 -20.49 -3.69
N GLY A 304 -6.06 -21.52 -2.86
CA GLY A 304 -7.33 -22.16 -2.51
C GLY A 304 -8.30 -21.21 -1.79
N GLN A 305 -7.80 -20.44 -0.82
CA GLN A 305 -8.61 -19.42 -0.14
C GLN A 305 -9.10 -18.34 -1.12
N ALA A 306 -8.22 -17.84 -1.99
CA ALA A 306 -8.60 -16.81 -2.96
C ALA A 306 -9.68 -17.30 -3.92
N LEU A 307 -9.56 -18.55 -4.39
CA LEU A 307 -10.56 -19.18 -5.25
C LEU A 307 -11.92 -19.30 -4.56
N ILE A 308 -11.95 -19.69 -3.29
CA ILE A 308 -13.19 -19.74 -2.50
C ILE A 308 -13.85 -18.37 -2.44
N TYR A 309 -13.06 -17.33 -2.13
CA TYR A 309 -13.59 -15.99 -1.99
C TYR A 309 -14.11 -15.44 -3.31
N LEU A 310 -13.43 -15.72 -4.43
CA LEU A 310 -13.95 -15.41 -5.76
C LEU A 310 -15.31 -16.05 -6.00
N ILE A 311 -15.47 -17.32 -5.68
CA ILE A 311 -16.71 -18.05 -5.93
C ILE A 311 -17.83 -17.58 -4.99
N GLN A 312 -17.53 -17.36 -3.71
CA GLN A 312 -18.51 -16.81 -2.77
C GLN A 312 -19.02 -15.42 -3.21
N GLN A 313 -18.16 -14.62 -3.84
CA GLN A 313 -18.52 -13.28 -4.30
C GLN A 313 -19.18 -13.28 -5.68
N ARG A 314 -18.76 -14.18 -6.59
CA ARG A 314 -18.99 -14.09 -8.04
C ARG A 314 -19.15 -15.45 -8.71
N ALA A 315 -19.73 -16.44 -8.03
CA ALA A 315 -19.81 -17.84 -8.46
C ALA A 315 -20.06 -18.07 -9.96
N LYS A 316 -21.04 -17.36 -10.54
CA LYS A 316 -21.44 -17.50 -11.94
C LYS A 316 -20.40 -16.90 -12.92
N GLU A 317 -19.76 -15.78 -12.55
CA GLU A 317 -18.76 -15.11 -13.38
C GLU A 317 -17.46 -15.90 -13.48
N GLU A 318 -17.13 -16.68 -12.44
CA GLU A 318 -15.85 -17.39 -12.33
C GLU A 318 -15.86 -18.80 -12.95
N ALA A 319 -16.98 -19.25 -13.53
CA ALA A 319 -17.05 -20.56 -14.19
C ALA A 319 -15.98 -20.79 -15.28
N PRO A 320 -15.61 -19.79 -16.12
CA PRO A 320 -14.48 -19.93 -17.06
C PRO A 320 -13.14 -20.15 -16.35
N LEU A 321 -12.88 -19.44 -15.25
CA LEU A 321 -11.67 -19.59 -14.44
C LEU A 321 -11.57 -21.01 -13.84
N LEU A 322 -12.67 -21.52 -13.27
CA LEU A 322 -12.71 -22.89 -12.72
C LEU A 322 -12.37 -23.93 -13.79
N LYS A 323 -12.91 -23.76 -15.00
CA LYS A 323 -12.62 -24.66 -16.13
C LYS A 323 -11.16 -24.54 -16.59
N ALA A 324 -10.57 -23.36 -16.54
CA ALA A 324 -9.17 -23.15 -16.90
C ALA A 324 -8.23 -23.80 -15.87
N ILE A 325 -8.52 -23.66 -14.57
CA ILE A 325 -7.81 -24.34 -13.49
C ILE A 325 -7.89 -25.87 -13.65
N MET A 326 -9.08 -26.39 -13.98
CA MET A 326 -9.28 -27.81 -14.28
C MET A 326 -8.39 -28.32 -15.41
N LYS A 327 -8.18 -27.51 -16.45
CA LYS A 327 -7.30 -27.84 -17.58
C LYS A 327 -5.81 -27.58 -17.29
N ASN A 328 -5.49 -26.97 -16.16
CA ASN A 328 -4.15 -26.49 -15.81
C ASN A 328 -3.55 -25.52 -16.83
N GLU A 329 -4.40 -24.77 -17.52
CA GLU A 329 -3.97 -23.89 -18.60
C GLU A 329 -4.87 -22.66 -18.64
N VAL A 330 -4.24 -21.48 -18.61
CA VAL A 330 -4.91 -20.20 -18.83
C VAL A 330 -4.20 -19.44 -19.94
N ARG A 331 -4.98 -18.73 -20.75
CA ARG A 331 -4.47 -17.75 -21.68
C ARG A 331 -4.31 -16.41 -20.97
N VAL A 332 -3.14 -15.78 -21.09
CA VAL A 332 -2.82 -14.52 -20.40
C VAL A 332 -3.84 -13.41 -20.70
N GLY A 333 -4.27 -13.28 -21.96
CA GLY A 333 -5.21 -12.24 -22.40
C GLY A 333 -6.63 -12.37 -21.83
N ASP A 334 -7.02 -13.55 -21.34
CA ASP A 334 -8.35 -13.77 -20.77
C ASP A 334 -8.48 -13.16 -19.36
N TYR A 335 -7.36 -12.83 -18.71
CA TYR A 335 -7.29 -12.31 -17.34
C TYR A 335 -6.51 -10.99 -17.26
N PRO A 336 -7.08 -9.88 -17.77
CA PRO A 336 -6.41 -8.59 -17.76
C PRO A 336 -6.07 -8.15 -16.33
N GLY A 337 -4.83 -7.70 -16.14
CA GLY A 337 -4.35 -7.25 -14.84
C GLY A 337 -4.02 -8.39 -13.86
N VAL A 338 -4.08 -9.66 -14.25
CA VAL A 338 -3.53 -10.76 -13.42
C VAL A 338 -2.03 -10.90 -13.64
N PHE A 339 -1.60 -10.97 -14.89
CA PHE A 339 -0.20 -11.17 -15.28
C PHE A 339 0.56 -9.85 -15.40
N LYS A 340 1.91 -9.92 -15.47
CA LYS A 340 2.75 -8.71 -15.58
C LYS A 340 2.44 -7.99 -16.89
N LYS A 341 2.42 -6.65 -16.84
CA LYS A 341 2.17 -5.83 -18.02
C LYS A 341 3.23 -6.10 -19.09
N GLY A 342 2.81 -6.33 -20.33
CA GLY A 342 3.69 -6.61 -21.47
C GLY A 342 3.86 -8.09 -21.80
N GLU A 343 3.30 -9.00 -21.01
CA GLU A 343 3.21 -10.41 -21.40
C GLU A 343 2.34 -10.60 -22.65
N ASN A 344 2.73 -11.55 -23.51
CA ASN A 344 1.99 -11.88 -24.72
C ASN A 344 0.57 -12.38 -24.36
N PRO A 345 -0.51 -11.70 -24.80
CA PRO A 345 -1.88 -12.09 -24.47
C PRO A 345 -2.27 -13.46 -25.05
N ASP A 346 -1.57 -13.96 -26.07
CA ASP A 346 -1.81 -15.27 -26.68
C ASP A 346 -1.03 -16.40 -25.99
N LYS A 347 -0.15 -16.07 -25.04
CA LYS A 347 0.61 -17.06 -24.27
C LYS A 347 -0.34 -17.90 -23.41
N LEU A 348 -0.22 -19.21 -23.55
CA LEU A 348 -0.77 -20.17 -22.60
C LEU A 348 0.23 -20.36 -21.46
N THR A 349 -0.26 -20.31 -20.23
CA THR A 349 0.55 -20.57 -19.03
C THR A 349 -0.12 -21.61 -18.16
N THR A 350 0.70 -22.44 -17.53
CA THR A 350 0.27 -23.31 -16.45
C THR A 350 -0.05 -22.46 -15.21
N VAL A 351 -1.00 -22.91 -14.40
CA VAL A 351 -1.49 -22.18 -13.21
C VAL A 351 -1.10 -22.87 -11.89
N GLY A 352 -0.26 -23.91 -12.02
CA GLY A 352 0.13 -24.76 -10.91
C GLY A 352 -1.09 -25.37 -10.22
N SER A 353 -2.09 -25.83 -11.00
CA SER A 353 -3.33 -26.36 -10.40
C SER A 353 -3.14 -27.64 -9.60
N ASP A 354 -2.00 -28.31 -9.75
CA ASP A 354 -1.56 -29.45 -8.95
C ASP A 354 -0.89 -29.03 -7.63
N GLY A 355 -0.73 -27.73 -7.36
CA GLY A 355 -0.20 -27.22 -6.10
C GLY A 355 -1.10 -27.63 -4.92
N MET A 356 -0.48 -28.20 -3.88
CA MET A 356 -1.16 -28.55 -2.64
C MET A 356 -1.75 -27.31 -1.97
N VAL A 357 -3.07 -27.33 -1.78
CA VAL A 357 -3.82 -26.30 -1.06
C VAL A 357 -3.84 -26.61 0.43
N THR A 358 -4.19 -27.85 0.79
CA THR A 358 -4.24 -28.32 2.18
C THR A 358 -4.13 -29.84 2.23
N GLN A 359 -3.87 -30.35 3.43
CA GLN A 359 -4.04 -31.76 3.75
C GLN A 359 -5.31 -31.95 4.56
N VAL A 360 -5.96 -33.10 4.34
CA VAL A 360 -7.15 -33.53 5.07
C VAL A 360 -6.83 -34.84 5.75
N TRP A 361 -7.18 -34.93 7.03
CA TRP A 361 -6.95 -36.11 7.85
C TRP A 361 -8.26 -36.86 7.97
N PHE A 362 -8.32 -38.10 7.49
CA PHE A 362 -9.43 -38.99 7.74
C PHE A 362 -9.08 -39.89 8.91
N GLN A 363 -9.73 -39.66 10.04
CA GLN A 363 -9.57 -40.51 11.22
C GLN A 363 -10.17 -41.88 10.90
N ARG A 364 -9.34 -42.93 10.88
CA ARG A 364 -9.86 -44.30 10.91
C ARG A 364 -10.38 -44.61 12.31
N ASN A 365 -11.38 -45.49 12.34
CA ASN A 365 -12.09 -46.10 13.48
C ASN A 365 -11.45 -45.96 14.88
N LEU A 366 -12.32 -45.92 15.89
CA LEU A 366 -12.14 -45.88 17.36
C LEU A 366 -11.02 -46.75 17.99
N ASN A 367 -10.31 -47.57 17.21
CA ASN A 367 -9.31 -48.54 17.66
C ASN A 367 -7.85 -48.02 17.59
N GLY A 368 -7.63 -46.70 17.48
CA GLY A 368 -6.30 -46.10 17.65
C GLY A 368 -5.31 -46.22 16.48
N GLY A 369 -5.81 -46.39 15.24
CA GLY A 369 -4.95 -46.35 14.03
C GLY A 369 -4.43 -44.95 13.68
N VAL A 370 -3.31 -44.88 12.97
CA VAL A 370 -2.76 -43.62 12.41
C VAL A 370 -3.76 -43.04 11.40
N ALA A 371 -3.97 -41.72 11.45
CA ALA A 371 -4.88 -41.04 10.53
C ALA A 371 -4.36 -41.08 9.08
N ASP A 372 -5.25 -41.39 8.13
CA ASP A 372 -4.92 -41.34 6.70
C ASP A 372 -4.88 -39.86 6.27
N THR A 373 -3.78 -39.44 5.64
CA THR A 373 -3.60 -38.05 5.16
C THR A 373 -3.80 -37.99 3.66
N HIS A 374 -4.65 -37.09 3.20
CA HIS A 374 -4.94 -36.88 1.79
C HIS A 374 -4.66 -35.44 1.37
N THR A 375 -4.06 -35.27 0.21
CA THR A 375 -3.73 -33.96 -0.35
C THR A 375 -4.87 -33.43 -1.21
N VAL A 376 -5.25 -32.18 -0.98
CA VAL A 376 -6.18 -31.42 -1.80
C VAL A 376 -5.39 -30.44 -2.66
N THR A 377 -5.56 -30.52 -3.97
CA THR A 377 -4.96 -29.61 -4.94
C THR A 377 -5.91 -28.47 -5.31
N LEU A 378 -5.39 -27.41 -5.95
CA LEU A 378 -6.25 -26.32 -6.46
C LEU A 378 -7.26 -26.83 -7.49
N ARG A 379 -6.87 -27.83 -8.29
CA ARG A 379 -7.74 -28.51 -9.25
C ARG A 379 -8.91 -29.20 -8.54
N ASP A 380 -8.66 -29.90 -7.44
CA ASP A 380 -9.70 -30.57 -6.65
C ASP A 380 -10.73 -29.55 -6.12
N VAL A 381 -10.27 -28.39 -5.67
CA VAL A 381 -11.13 -27.29 -5.21
C VAL A 381 -12.00 -26.78 -6.35
N ALA A 382 -11.40 -26.41 -7.50
CA ALA A 382 -12.15 -25.95 -8.67
C ALA A 382 -13.17 -27.00 -9.14
N PHE A 383 -12.81 -28.28 -9.08
CA PHE A 383 -13.67 -29.38 -9.46
C PHE A 383 -14.89 -29.53 -8.56
N ALA A 384 -14.67 -29.53 -7.24
CA ALA A 384 -15.72 -29.57 -6.22
C ALA A 384 -16.77 -28.48 -6.45
N PHE A 385 -16.32 -27.28 -6.81
CA PHE A 385 -17.19 -26.17 -7.15
C PHE A 385 -18.01 -26.39 -8.41
N LEU A 386 -17.39 -26.88 -9.48
CA LEU A 386 -18.08 -27.15 -10.74
C LEU A 386 -19.16 -28.23 -10.58
N ILE A 387 -18.91 -29.27 -9.78
CA ILE A 387 -19.92 -30.28 -9.42
C ILE A 387 -21.09 -29.61 -8.68
N THR A 388 -20.79 -28.85 -7.63
CA THR A 388 -21.82 -28.21 -6.79
C THR A 388 -22.66 -27.20 -7.58
N GLN A 389 -22.03 -26.40 -8.45
CA GLN A 389 -22.73 -25.46 -9.34
C GLN A 389 -23.63 -26.17 -10.35
N SER A 390 -23.31 -27.42 -10.72
CA SER A 390 -24.14 -28.25 -11.59
C SER A 390 -25.28 -28.98 -10.87
N GLY A 391 -25.44 -28.76 -9.56
CA GLY A 391 -26.45 -29.43 -8.73
C GLY A 391 -26.16 -30.91 -8.47
N GLN A 392 -24.94 -31.37 -8.73
CA GLN A 392 -24.54 -32.76 -8.53
C GLN A 392 -23.92 -32.98 -7.15
N ASN A 393 -23.88 -34.24 -6.71
CA ASN A 393 -23.29 -34.60 -5.43
C ASN A 393 -21.81 -34.98 -5.60
N MET A 394 -20.93 -34.34 -4.83
CA MET A 394 -19.48 -34.61 -4.89
C MET A 394 -19.13 -36.06 -4.52
N LYS A 395 -19.92 -36.74 -3.67
CA LYS A 395 -19.70 -38.16 -3.35
C LYS A 395 -19.85 -39.07 -4.57
N ASP A 396 -20.72 -38.71 -5.51
CA ASP A 396 -20.90 -39.46 -6.77
C ASP A 396 -19.65 -39.37 -7.66
N TYR A 397 -18.78 -38.40 -7.39
CA TYR A 397 -17.51 -38.19 -8.07
C TYR A 397 -16.33 -38.71 -7.24
N GLY A 398 -16.54 -39.42 -6.13
CA GLY A 398 -15.45 -40.04 -5.37
C GLY A 398 -14.74 -39.11 -4.37
N PHE A 399 -15.30 -37.93 -4.10
CA PHE A 399 -14.90 -37.16 -2.93
C PHE A 399 -15.35 -37.86 -1.65
N GLU A 400 -14.45 -37.94 -0.68
CA GLU A 400 -14.70 -38.48 0.65
C GLU A 400 -14.49 -37.39 1.70
N THR A 401 -15.08 -37.59 2.88
CA THR A 401 -14.95 -36.70 4.05
C THR A 401 -14.68 -37.50 5.30
N GLN A 402 -14.35 -36.83 6.40
CA GLN A 402 -14.21 -37.49 7.70
C GLN A 402 -15.47 -38.32 8.05
N PRO A 403 -15.30 -39.51 8.65
CA PRO A 403 -16.44 -40.26 9.17
C PRO A 403 -17.26 -39.40 10.13
N ASN A 404 -18.59 -39.46 10.02
CA ASN A 404 -19.55 -38.67 10.81
C ASN A 404 -19.53 -37.15 10.58
N SER A 405 -18.73 -36.61 9.66
CA SER A 405 -18.88 -35.21 9.25
C SER A 405 -20.05 -35.09 8.29
N ASN A 406 -20.99 -34.19 8.60
CA ASN A 406 -22.03 -33.82 7.65
C ASN A 406 -21.36 -33.16 6.44
N PHE A 407 -21.54 -33.78 5.27
CA PHE A 407 -21.09 -33.22 4.01
C PHE A 407 -21.91 -31.97 3.72
N THR A 408 -21.43 -30.83 4.18
CA THR A 408 -22.00 -29.55 3.76
C THR A 408 -21.17 -29.12 2.57
N PRO A 409 -21.71 -29.16 1.33
CA PRO A 409 -21.02 -28.64 0.15
C PRO A 409 -21.01 -27.11 0.23
N THR A 410 -20.33 -26.56 1.24
CA THR A 410 -20.09 -25.14 1.30
C THR A 410 -18.72 -24.85 0.71
N PRO A 411 -18.61 -23.73 -0.03
CA PRO A 411 -17.34 -23.19 -0.49
C PRO A 411 -16.25 -23.14 0.58
N ALA A 412 -16.58 -23.07 1.87
CA ALA A 412 -15.65 -22.78 2.96
C ALA A 412 -14.82 -23.99 3.46
N GLY A 413 -15.08 -25.21 2.98
CA GLY A 413 -14.55 -26.45 3.56
C GLY A 413 -13.29 -27.03 2.91
N LEU A 414 -12.23 -26.25 2.61
CA LEU A 414 -10.99 -26.81 1.99
C LEU A 414 -10.44 -28.03 2.75
N GLY A 415 -10.64 -28.06 4.06
CA GLY A 415 -10.15 -29.12 4.95
C GLY A 415 -11.12 -30.28 5.20
N GLN A 416 -12.25 -30.35 4.50
CA GLN A 416 -13.32 -31.31 4.83
C GLN A 416 -13.43 -32.48 3.85
N TYR A 417 -12.92 -32.32 2.63
CA TYR A 417 -13.01 -33.33 1.58
C TYR A 417 -11.69 -33.53 0.87
N ALA A 418 -11.47 -34.74 0.36
CA ALA A 418 -10.33 -35.07 -0.49
C ALA A 418 -10.64 -36.30 -1.35
N PHE A 419 -9.83 -36.54 -2.36
CA PHE A 419 -9.74 -37.85 -3.01
C PHE A 419 -8.83 -38.76 -2.19
N THR A 420 -9.26 -40.00 -1.96
CA THR A 420 -8.44 -40.98 -1.24
C THR A 420 -7.36 -41.65 -2.11
N SER A 421 -7.45 -41.50 -3.43
CA SER A 421 -6.43 -41.98 -4.38
C SER A 421 -6.44 -41.19 -5.70
N GLU A 422 -5.34 -41.27 -6.46
CA GLU A 422 -5.21 -40.63 -7.78
C GLU A 422 -6.18 -41.22 -8.81
N GLU A 423 -6.44 -42.53 -8.71
CA GLU A 423 -7.36 -43.24 -9.60
C GLU A 423 -8.78 -42.71 -9.43
N LYS A 424 -9.22 -42.46 -8.18
CA LYS A 424 -10.52 -41.83 -7.90
C LYS A 424 -10.59 -40.42 -8.47
N ARG A 425 -9.54 -39.61 -8.28
CA ARG A 425 -9.46 -38.25 -8.85
C ARG A 425 -9.59 -38.28 -10.37
N SER A 426 -8.81 -39.13 -11.03
CA SER A 426 -8.80 -39.26 -12.49
C SER A 426 -10.15 -39.74 -13.04
N ALA A 427 -10.75 -40.76 -12.42
CA ALA A 427 -12.07 -41.27 -12.79
C ALA A 427 -13.15 -40.19 -12.63
N ALA A 428 -13.05 -39.37 -11.59
CA ALA A 428 -13.98 -38.27 -11.34
C ALA A 428 -13.94 -37.21 -12.43
N PHE A 429 -12.74 -36.78 -12.84
CA PHE A 429 -12.56 -35.78 -13.90
C PHE A 429 -13.12 -36.29 -15.24
N VAL A 430 -12.85 -37.55 -15.59
CA VAL A 430 -13.40 -38.18 -16.81
C VAL A 430 -14.93 -38.23 -16.74
N LYS A 431 -15.50 -38.67 -15.61
CA LYS A 431 -16.96 -38.74 -15.41
C LYS A 431 -17.61 -37.36 -15.61
N PHE A 432 -17.00 -36.31 -15.09
CA PHE A 432 -17.55 -34.96 -15.21
C PHE A 432 -17.41 -34.39 -16.63
N GLY A 433 -16.31 -34.67 -17.33
CA GLY A 433 -16.15 -34.33 -18.74
C GLY A 433 -17.28 -34.92 -19.60
N TRP A 434 -17.64 -36.18 -19.37
CA TRP A 434 -18.79 -36.82 -20.03
C TRP A 434 -20.12 -36.17 -19.68
N TYR A 435 -20.32 -35.79 -18.42
CA TYR A 435 -21.50 -35.05 -18.00
C TYR A 435 -21.62 -33.71 -18.75
N GLN A 436 -20.53 -32.92 -18.81
CA GLN A 436 -20.52 -31.64 -19.50
C GLN A 436 -20.82 -31.78 -21.00
N LEU A 437 -20.26 -32.81 -21.65
CA LEU A 437 -20.55 -33.11 -23.05
C LEU A 437 -22.04 -33.40 -23.26
N LYS A 438 -22.63 -34.26 -22.42
CA LYS A 438 -24.06 -34.60 -22.48
C LYS A 438 -24.96 -33.40 -22.20
N ASP A 439 -24.60 -32.54 -21.24
CA ASP A 439 -25.35 -31.32 -20.93
C ASP A 439 -25.34 -30.35 -22.12
N ASN A 440 -24.17 -30.12 -22.72
CA ASN A 440 -24.02 -29.25 -23.88
C ASN A 440 -24.84 -29.72 -25.10
N LEU A 441 -24.94 -31.04 -25.31
CA LEU A 441 -25.76 -31.62 -26.39
C LEU A 441 -27.27 -31.46 -26.16
N LYS A 442 -27.71 -31.30 -24.91
CA LYS A 442 -29.13 -31.10 -24.56
C LYS A 442 -29.58 -29.64 -24.68
N ARG A 443 -28.64 -28.69 -24.70
CA ARG A 443 -28.97 -27.26 -24.84
C ARG A 443 -29.51 -27.02 -26.26
N PRO A 444 -30.66 -26.34 -26.40
CA PRO A 444 -31.26 -26.10 -27.71
C PRO A 444 -30.29 -25.31 -28.61
N ALA A 445 -30.24 -25.66 -29.90
CA ALA A 445 -29.32 -25.07 -30.88
C ALA A 445 -29.38 -23.53 -30.99
N LYS A 446 -30.47 -22.91 -30.52
CA LYS A 446 -30.62 -21.44 -30.46
C LYS A 446 -29.68 -20.76 -29.46
N ASP A 447 -29.17 -21.49 -28.47
CA ASP A 447 -28.17 -20.99 -27.50
C ASP A 447 -26.73 -21.24 -27.96
N LEU A 448 -26.54 -21.92 -29.10
CA LEU A 448 -25.27 -22.25 -29.74
C LEU A 448 -24.88 -21.27 -30.86
N ILE A 449 -25.55 -20.11 -30.97
CA ILE A 449 -25.19 -19.08 -31.94
C ILE A 449 -23.76 -18.62 -31.64
N LEU A 450 -22.82 -19.13 -32.44
CA LEU A 450 -21.45 -18.66 -32.48
C LEU A 450 -21.50 -17.14 -32.68
N PRO A 451 -20.73 -16.34 -31.91
CA PRO A 451 -20.62 -14.92 -32.20
C PRO A 451 -20.08 -14.78 -33.61
N ILE A 452 -20.96 -14.48 -34.56
CA ILE A 452 -20.59 -14.05 -35.89
C ILE A 452 -19.83 -12.76 -35.64
N LYS A 453 -18.49 -12.82 -35.71
CA LYS A 453 -17.67 -11.62 -35.72
C LYS A 453 -18.22 -10.75 -36.87
N PRO A 454 -18.71 -9.53 -36.62
CA PRO A 454 -19.04 -8.63 -37.71
C PRO A 454 -17.77 -8.47 -38.55
N GLY A 455 -17.92 -8.70 -39.86
CA GLY A 455 -16.86 -8.55 -40.84
C GLY A 455 -16.21 -7.17 -40.74
N LYS A 456 -14.91 -7.14 -40.99
CA LYS A 456 -14.07 -5.94 -41.07
C LYS A 456 -14.64 -4.90 -42.04
#